data_AF-A0A0B7IZC2-F1
#
_entry.id   AF-A0A0B7IZC2-F1
#
_cell.length_a   1.000
_cell.length_b   1.000
_cell.length_c   1.000
_cell.angle_alpha   90.00
_cell.angle_beta   90.00
_cell.angle_gamma   90.00
#
_symmetry.space_group_name_H-M   'P 1'
#
loop_
_entity.id
_entity.type
_entity.pdbx_description
1 polymer ?
#
loop_
_entity_poly.entity_id
_entity_poly.type
_entity_poly.pdbx_seq_one_letter_code
_entity_poly.pdbx_strand_id
1 'polypeptide(L)'
;MADQQSTNQYSKNLSLLHALCLAEGRTEHDAPLSSNLEDYDPVKAASYLACYITAKAIKEASRSPADERYDNFDMLSVYQAFALMVYAYLVLPLGAEDVVADLEQDQIVIAKSLFAELTNEELADIVESGMRKFHLIGDADAEHWTHFREDFDKAVIAFLVAGTDDAAPFEKEELIPVLGAFLSMLCEAFA
;
A
#
# COMPACT_ATOMS: atom_id res chain seq x y z
N MET A 1 -5.30 -8.67 -32.65
CA MET A 1 -6.13 -9.29 -31.61
C MET A 1 -5.34 -10.07 -30.56
N ALA A 2 -3.99 -10.09 -30.60
CA ALA A 2 -3.17 -10.71 -29.55
C ALA A 2 -2.67 -9.72 -28.47
N ASP A 3 -2.79 -8.41 -28.68
CA ASP A 3 -2.28 -7.38 -27.74
C ASP A 3 -3.21 -7.03 -26.57
N GLN A 4 -4.50 -7.37 -26.63
CA GLN A 4 -5.46 -7.01 -25.58
C GLN A 4 -5.51 -8.01 -24.41
N GLN A 5 -4.89 -9.19 -24.55
CA GLN A 5 -4.89 -10.23 -23.51
C GLN A 5 -3.77 -10.05 -22.48
N SER A 6 -2.64 -9.44 -22.84
CA SER A 6 -1.55 -9.18 -21.90
C SER A 6 -1.73 -7.89 -21.11
N THR A 7 -2.49 -6.91 -21.65
CA THR A 7 -2.76 -5.65 -20.95
C THR A 7 -3.59 -5.89 -19.70
N ASN A 8 -4.74 -6.57 -19.75
CA ASN A 8 -5.62 -6.76 -18.57
C ASN A 8 -5.10 -7.76 -17.51
N GLN A 9 -3.82 -8.12 -17.53
CA GLN A 9 -3.27 -9.11 -16.60
C GLN A 9 -2.93 -8.48 -15.25
N TYR A 10 -2.44 -7.23 -15.23
CA TYR A 10 -1.97 -6.61 -14.00
C TYR A 10 -3.14 -6.18 -13.09
N SER A 11 -4.19 -5.59 -13.65
CA SER A 11 -5.43 -5.30 -12.91
C SER A 11 -6.05 -6.55 -12.28
N LYS A 12 -6.07 -7.67 -13.02
CA LYS A 12 -6.54 -8.95 -12.49
C LYS A 12 -5.66 -9.48 -11.37
N ASN A 13 -4.34 -9.32 -11.46
CA ASN A 13 -3.42 -9.71 -10.40
C ASN A 13 -3.66 -8.87 -9.13
N LEU A 14 -3.86 -7.56 -9.24
CA LEU A 14 -4.22 -6.71 -8.10
C LEU A 14 -5.53 -7.18 -7.44
N SER A 15 -6.57 -7.38 -8.24
CA SER A 15 -7.87 -7.87 -7.76
C SER A 15 -7.76 -9.25 -7.11
N LEU A 16 -6.97 -10.16 -7.69
CA LEU A 16 -6.72 -11.49 -7.14
C LEU A 16 -5.99 -11.40 -5.79
N LEU A 17 -4.89 -10.63 -5.71
CA LEU A 17 -4.15 -10.49 -4.47
C LEU A 17 -4.99 -9.86 -3.38
N HIS A 18 -5.81 -8.86 -3.72
CA HIS A 18 -6.77 -8.28 -2.78
C HIS A 18 -7.74 -9.34 -2.25
N ALA A 19 -8.32 -10.18 -3.11
CA ALA A 19 -9.22 -11.26 -2.68
C ALA A 19 -8.51 -12.27 -1.76
N LEU A 20 -7.26 -12.63 -2.07
CA LEU A 20 -6.45 -13.55 -1.27
C LEU A 20 -6.11 -12.95 0.12
N CYS A 21 -5.61 -11.71 0.16
CA CYS A 21 -5.31 -11.01 1.40
C CYS A 21 -6.57 -10.78 2.25
N LEU A 22 -7.72 -10.50 1.63
CA LEU A 22 -9.00 -10.44 2.34
C LEU A 22 -9.35 -11.79 2.98
N ALA A 23 -9.13 -12.91 2.28
CA ALA A 23 -9.46 -14.23 2.79
C ALA A 23 -8.66 -14.62 4.04
N GLU A 24 -7.40 -14.21 4.13
CA GLU A 24 -6.52 -14.47 5.29
C GLU A 24 -7.01 -13.85 6.60
N GLY A 25 -7.69 -12.71 6.52
CA GLY A 25 -8.17 -11.98 7.69
C GLY A 25 -9.55 -12.42 8.18
N ARG A 26 -10.18 -13.39 7.51
CA ARG A 26 -11.57 -13.79 7.80
C ARG A 26 -11.67 -14.86 8.88
N THR A 27 -12.81 -14.82 9.56
CA THR A 27 -13.29 -15.85 10.47
C THR A 27 -14.41 -16.67 9.83
N GLU A 28 -14.75 -17.82 10.40
CA GLU A 28 -15.84 -18.68 9.91
C GLU A 28 -17.23 -18.02 9.90
N HIS A 29 -17.38 -16.87 10.57
CA HIS A 29 -18.64 -16.13 10.68
C HIS A 29 -18.79 -15.03 9.64
N ASP A 30 -17.73 -14.72 8.88
CA ASP A 30 -17.81 -13.71 7.84
C ASP A 30 -18.58 -14.25 6.62
N ALA A 31 -19.26 -13.35 5.90
CA ALA A 31 -19.94 -13.72 4.66
C ALA A 31 -18.96 -14.38 3.66
N PRO A 32 -19.39 -15.22 2.72
CA PRO A 32 -18.48 -15.69 1.68
C PRO A 32 -17.98 -14.50 0.82
N LEU A 33 -16.69 -14.51 0.48
CA LEU A 33 -16.13 -13.61 -0.53
C LEU A 33 -16.67 -13.97 -1.92
N SER A 34 -16.69 -13.00 -2.82
CA SER A 34 -17.00 -13.30 -4.21
C SER A 34 -15.91 -14.15 -4.84
N SER A 35 -16.30 -15.15 -5.63
CA SER A 35 -15.38 -15.90 -6.49
C SER A 35 -15.19 -15.25 -7.86
N ASN A 36 -15.89 -14.15 -8.15
CA ASN A 36 -15.74 -13.40 -9.39
C ASN A 36 -14.75 -12.25 -9.19
N LEU A 37 -13.62 -12.28 -9.91
CA LEU A 37 -12.61 -11.21 -9.85
C LEU A 37 -13.13 -9.85 -10.34
N GLU A 38 -14.17 -9.82 -11.17
CA GLU A 38 -14.78 -8.57 -11.65
C GLU A 38 -15.49 -7.78 -10.54
N ASP A 39 -15.80 -8.42 -9.41
CA ASP A 39 -16.39 -7.75 -8.24
C ASP A 39 -15.35 -6.93 -7.44
N TYR A 40 -14.06 -7.08 -7.79
CA TYR A 40 -12.94 -6.41 -7.15
C TYR A 40 -12.38 -5.36 -8.09
N ASP A 41 -12.74 -4.11 -7.84
CA ASP A 41 -12.20 -2.96 -8.57
C ASP A 41 -10.66 -2.85 -8.34
N PRO A 42 -9.85 -2.74 -9.40
CA PRO A 42 -8.38 -2.73 -9.29
C PRO A 42 -7.82 -1.55 -8.50
N VAL A 43 -8.45 -0.37 -8.59
CA VAL A 43 -8.02 0.83 -7.85
C VAL A 43 -8.32 0.66 -6.37
N LYS A 44 -9.52 0.18 -6.04
CA LYS A 44 -9.87 -0.17 -4.64
C LYS A 44 -9.01 -1.30 -4.10
N ALA A 45 -8.64 -2.27 -4.94
CA ALA A 45 -7.70 -3.33 -4.58
C ALA A 45 -6.33 -2.75 -4.22
N ALA A 46 -5.81 -1.80 -5.00
CA ALA A 46 -4.57 -1.10 -4.67
C ALA A 46 -4.66 -0.32 -3.35
N SER A 47 -5.75 0.40 -3.10
CA SER A 47 -5.97 1.10 -1.82
C SER A 47 -6.01 0.14 -0.62
N TYR A 48 -6.69 -1.00 -0.77
CA TYR A 48 -6.69 -2.04 0.26
C TYR A 48 -5.30 -2.63 0.49
N LEU A 49 -4.58 -2.98 -0.57
CA LEU A 49 -3.25 -3.58 -0.47
C LEU A 49 -2.24 -2.61 0.12
N ALA A 50 -2.32 -1.32 -0.20
CA ALA A 50 -1.53 -0.28 0.45
C ALA A 50 -1.75 -0.27 1.97
N CYS A 51 -3.00 -0.32 2.42
CA CYS A 51 -3.33 -0.41 3.84
C CYS A 51 -2.83 -1.73 4.47
N TYR A 52 -3.04 -2.86 3.79
CA TYR A 52 -2.61 -4.19 4.26
C TYR A 52 -1.10 -4.24 4.45
N ILE A 53 -0.33 -3.85 3.42
CA ILE A 53 1.13 -3.84 3.45
C ILE A 53 1.63 -2.91 4.56
N THR A 54 1.06 -1.70 4.66
CA THR A 54 1.43 -0.73 5.70
C THR A 54 1.18 -1.27 7.11
N ALA A 55 0.02 -1.88 7.35
CA ALA A 55 -0.30 -2.46 8.65
C ALA A 55 0.65 -3.61 9.02
N LYS A 56 1.02 -4.46 8.05
CA LYS A 56 2.01 -5.53 8.24
C LYS A 56 3.41 -4.95 8.51
N ALA A 57 3.84 -3.94 7.76
CA ALA A 57 5.12 -3.27 7.95
C ALA A 57 5.24 -2.58 9.31
N ILE A 58 4.18 -1.92 9.79
CA ILE A 58 4.11 -1.31 11.14
C ILE A 58 4.30 -2.38 12.21
N LYS A 59 3.59 -3.51 12.06
CA LYS A 59 3.69 -4.63 13.01
C LYS A 59 5.09 -5.24 13.01
N GLU A 60 5.67 -5.43 11.84
CA GLU A 60 7.03 -5.96 11.66
C GLU A 60 8.08 -5.03 12.28
N ALA A 61 7.93 -3.72 12.09
CA ALA A 61 8.75 -2.70 12.74
C ALA A 61 8.49 -2.54 14.26
N SER A 62 7.58 -3.36 14.83
CA SER A 62 7.21 -3.34 16.26
C SER A 62 6.71 -1.98 16.74
N ARG A 63 5.98 -1.25 15.88
CA ARG A 63 5.42 0.07 16.19
C ARG A 63 3.92 -0.01 16.48
N SER A 64 3.40 1.02 17.15
CA SER A 64 2.02 1.07 17.64
C SER A 64 1.38 2.41 17.30
N PRO A 65 0.56 2.50 16.23
CA PRO A 65 -0.15 3.71 15.87
C PRO A 65 -1.07 4.23 17.00
N ALA A 66 -1.59 3.31 17.82
CA ALA A 66 -2.44 3.66 18.96
C ALA A 66 -1.66 4.42 20.06
N ASP A 67 -0.42 4.00 20.34
CA ASP A 67 0.44 4.67 21.32
C ASP A 67 1.01 5.97 20.72
N GLU A 68 1.45 5.92 19.47
CA GLU A 68 2.02 7.08 18.76
C GLU A 68 1.00 8.20 18.53
N ARG A 69 -0.30 7.89 18.45
CA ARG A 69 -1.34 8.93 18.47
C ARG A 69 -1.17 9.90 19.64
N TYR A 70 -0.73 9.41 20.80
CA TYR A 70 -0.54 10.22 22.01
C TYR A 70 0.91 10.68 22.19
N ASP A 71 1.88 9.83 21.85
CA ASP A 71 3.30 10.08 22.12
C ASP A 71 4.02 10.83 20.99
N ASN A 72 3.63 10.61 19.74
CA ASN A 72 4.21 11.23 18.55
C ASN A 72 3.23 11.22 17.36
N PHE A 73 2.22 12.09 17.41
CA PHE A 73 1.11 12.10 16.43
C PHE A 73 1.57 12.26 14.97
N ASP A 74 2.63 13.05 14.71
CA ASP A 74 3.13 13.25 13.34
C ASP A 74 3.64 11.94 12.71
N MET A 75 3.97 10.94 13.50
CA MET A 75 4.39 9.63 13.00
C MET A 75 3.27 8.92 12.20
N LEU A 76 2.01 9.20 12.51
CA LEU A 76 0.88 8.69 11.73
C LEU A 76 0.88 9.24 10.29
N SER A 77 1.40 10.44 10.08
CA SER A 77 1.59 11.01 8.75
C SER A 77 2.72 10.34 7.97
N VAL A 78 3.72 9.77 8.65
CA VAL A 78 4.77 8.96 8.01
C VAL A 78 4.19 7.64 7.50
N TYR A 79 3.31 7.00 8.29
CA TYR A 79 2.56 5.82 7.85
C TYR A 79 1.64 6.11 6.67
N GLN A 80 0.97 7.26 6.68
CA GLN A 80 0.19 7.72 5.54
C GLN A 80 1.08 7.89 4.30
N ALA A 81 2.24 8.55 4.43
CA ALA A 81 3.18 8.72 3.32
C ALA A 81 3.68 7.38 2.77
N PHE A 82 4.04 6.44 3.65
CA PHE A 82 4.43 5.09 3.27
C PHE A 82 3.30 4.39 2.49
N ALA A 83 2.06 4.46 2.98
CA ALA A 83 0.91 3.86 2.30
C ALA A 83 0.66 4.50 0.93
N LEU A 84 0.84 5.82 0.79
CA LEU A 84 0.73 6.52 -0.49
C LEU A 84 1.83 6.10 -1.47
N MET A 85 3.05 5.83 -0.99
CA MET A 85 4.10 5.27 -1.83
C MET A 85 3.74 3.87 -2.33
N VAL A 86 3.28 2.99 -1.44
CA VAL A 86 2.82 1.64 -1.86
C VAL A 86 1.70 1.76 -2.88
N TYR A 87 0.70 2.59 -2.59
CA TYR A 87 -0.43 2.83 -3.48
C TYR A 87 0.03 3.33 -4.85
N ALA A 88 0.90 4.35 -4.91
CA ALA A 88 1.41 4.91 -6.15
C ALA A 88 2.07 3.84 -7.02
N TYR A 89 2.95 3.01 -6.45
CA TYR A 89 3.61 1.94 -7.21
C TYR A 89 2.65 0.84 -7.64
N LEU A 90 1.59 0.57 -6.87
CA LEU A 90 0.56 -0.39 -7.29
C LEU A 90 -0.30 0.15 -8.45
N VAL A 91 -0.59 1.45 -8.51
CA VAL A 91 -1.48 2.01 -9.55
C VAL A 91 -0.77 2.56 -10.78
N LEU A 92 0.54 2.85 -10.71
CA LEU A 92 1.29 3.32 -11.88
C LEU A 92 1.20 2.36 -13.09
N PRO A 93 1.35 1.03 -12.93
CA PRO A 93 1.23 0.09 -14.05
C PRO A 93 -0.19 0.00 -14.65
N LEU A 94 -1.23 0.34 -13.87
CA LEU A 94 -2.62 0.34 -14.34
C LEU A 94 -2.87 1.36 -15.47
N GLY A 95 -2.03 2.39 -15.58
CA GLY A 95 -2.09 3.35 -16.69
C GLY A 95 -1.88 2.71 -18.06
N ALA A 96 -1.15 1.58 -18.14
CA ALA A 96 -1.00 0.81 -19.38
C ALA A 96 -2.28 0.06 -19.78
N GLU A 97 -3.25 -0.05 -18.87
CA GLU A 97 -4.57 -0.65 -19.07
C GLU A 97 -5.69 0.40 -19.17
N ASP A 98 -5.33 1.68 -19.35
CA ASP A 98 -6.27 2.82 -19.37
C ASP A 98 -7.11 2.96 -18.07
N VAL A 99 -6.63 2.41 -16.96
CA VAL A 99 -7.25 2.55 -15.63
C VAL A 99 -6.59 3.71 -14.89
N VAL A 100 -7.38 4.72 -14.54
CA VAL A 100 -6.91 5.97 -13.92
C VAL A 100 -7.30 6.01 -12.44
N ALA A 101 -6.29 6.16 -11.58
CA ALA A 101 -6.45 6.38 -10.15
C ALA A 101 -6.68 7.87 -9.80
N ASP A 102 -7.40 8.14 -8.71
CA ASP A 102 -7.59 9.49 -8.18
C ASP A 102 -6.88 9.59 -6.83
N LEU A 103 -5.58 9.91 -6.88
CA LEU A 103 -4.74 9.99 -5.69
C LEU A 103 -5.33 10.92 -4.61
N GLU A 104 -6.01 12.00 -5.01
CA GLU A 104 -6.60 12.97 -4.08
C GLU A 104 -7.76 12.37 -3.28
N GLN A 105 -8.59 11.53 -3.91
CA GLN A 105 -9.66 10.82 -3.23
C GLN A 105 -9.16 9.56 -2.52
N ASP A 106 -8.26 8.81 -3.15
CA ASP A 106 -7.79 7.53 -2.66
C ASP A 106 -6.94 7.67 -1.38
N GLN A 107 -6.18 8.75 -1.22
CA GLN A 107 -5.47 9.03 0.03
C GLN A 107 -6.41 9.13 1.25
N ILE A 108 -7.64 9.64 1.04
CA ILE A 108 -8.62 9.81 2.11
C ILE A 108 -9.18 8.44 2.51
N VAL A 109 -9.40 7.56 1.51
CA VAL A 109 -9.81 6.18 1.74
C VAL A 109 -8.72 5.45 2.52
N ILE A 110 -7.46 5.55 2.09
CA ILE A 110 -6.31 4.94 2.74
C ILE A 110 -6.19 5.40 4.20
N ALA A 111 -6.26 6.71 4.46
CA ALA A 111 -6.17 7.27 5.80
C ALA A 111 -7.29 6.75 6.72
N LYS A 112 -8.54 6.73 6.23
CA LYS A 112 -9.69 6.21 6.98
C LYS A 112 -9.58 4.71 7.27
N SER A 113 -9.00 3.95 6.34
CA SER A 113 -8.79 2.52 6.50
C SER A 113 -7.68 2.21 7.51
N LEU A 114 -6.58 2.98 7.50
CA LEU A 114 -5.47 2.80 8.43
C LEU A 114 -5.79 3.31 9.85
N PHE A 115 -6.54 4.40 9.96
CA PHE A 115 -6.73 5.14 11.21
C PHE A 115 -8.20 5.32 11.59
N ALA A 116 -8.94 4.21 11.62
CA ALA A 116 -10.40 4.22 11.84
C ALA A 116 -10.87 4.86 13.16
N GLU A 117 -10.00 4.96 14.17
CA GLU A 117 -10.31 5.52 15.49
C GLU A 117 -10.03 7.03 15.62
N LEU A 118 -9.50 7.67 14.57
CA LEU A 118 -9.21 9.10 14.55
C LEU A 118 -10.44 9.92 14.21
N THR A 119 -10.50 11.14 14.76
CA THR A 119 -11.48 12.14 14.37
C THR A 119 -11.21 12.66 12.96
N ASN A 120 -12.20 13.30 12.34
CA ASN A 120 -12.02 13.91 11.01
C ASN A 120 -10.95 15.00 10.99
N GLU A 121 -10.75 15.71 12.11
CA GLU A 121 -9.72 16.75 12.25
C GLU A 121 -8.33 16.13 12.25
N GLU A 122 -8.11 15.12 13.11
CA GLU A 122 -6.86 14.34 13.14
C GLU A 122 -6.56 13.68 11.78
N LEU A 123 -7.58 13.13 11.10
CA LEU A 123 -7.41 12.56 9.77
C LEU A 123 -7.00 13.61 8.74
N ALA A 124 -7.57 14.83 8.80
CA ALA A 124 -7.21 15.90 7.87
C ALA A 124 -5.74 16.30 8.03
N ASP A 125 -5.26 16.44 9.27
CA ASP A 125 -3.86 16.76 9.57
C ASP A 125 -2.91 15.67 9.06
N ILE A 126 -3.25 14.40 9.26
CA ILE A 126 -2.46 13.26 8.80
C ILE A 126 -2.43 13.18 7.28
N VAL A 127 -3.57 13.38 6.62
CA VAL A 127 -3.67 13.38 5.15
C VAL A 127 -2.81 14.49 4.57
N GLU A 128 -2.92 15.72 5.10
CA GLU A 128 -2.13 16.84 4.62
C GLU A 128 -0.62 16.64 4.86
N SER A 129 -0.24 16.29 6.10
CA SER A 129 1.17 16.08 6.46
C SER A 129 1.77 14.88 5.71
N GLY A 130 1.01 13.80 5.54
CA GLY A 130 1.43 12.60 4.83
C GLY A 130 1.62 12.84 3.34
N MET A 131 0.72 13.59 2.70
CA MET A 131 0.87 14.00 1.30
C MET A 131 2.09 14.92 1.10
N ARG A 132 2.37 15.82 2.04
CA ARG A 132 3.61 16.63 2.01
C ARG A 132 4.85 15.75 2.08
N LYS A 133 4.89 14.78 3.00
CA LYS A 133 6.02 13.84 3.15
C LYS A 133 6.19 12.96 1.90
N PHE A 134 5.09 12.49 1.32
CA PHE A 134 5.09 11.77 0.05
C PHE A 134 5.76 12.59 -1.07
N HIS A 135 5.39 13.85 -1.25
CA HIS A 135 6.05 14.74 -2.22
C HIS A 135 7.52 14.99 -1.88
N LEU A 136 7.86 15.23 -0.61
CA LEU A 136 9.26 15.41 -0.20
C LEU A 136 10.14 14.22 -0.58
N ILE A 137 9.62 12.99 -0.43
CA ILE A 137 10.33 11.78 -0.84
C ILE A 137 10.35 11.67 -2.37
N GLY A 138 9.25 11.94 -3.06
CA GLY A 138 9.14 11.85 -4.52
C GLY A 138 10.05 12.83 -5.26
N ASP A 139 10.12 14.08 -4.79
CA ASP A 139 10.85 15.18 -5.41
C ASP A 139 12.33 15.23 -5.00
N ALA A 140 12.77 14.34 -4.10
CA ALA A 140 14.15 14.32 -3.64
C ALA A 140 15.11 13.81 -4.72
N ASP A 141 15.97 14.69 -5.22
CA ASP A 141 17.03 14.38 -6.20
C ASP A 141 18.27 13.72 -5.60
N ALA A 142 18.37 13.66 -4.27
CA ALA A 142 19.53 13.04 -3.63
C ALA A 142 19.59 11.55 -3.98
N GLU A 143 20.79 11.06 -4.30
CA GLU A 143 21.03 9.69 -4.80
C GLU A 143 20.43 8.61 -3.89
N HIS A 144 20.56 8.76 -2.57
CA HIS A 144 20.00 7.82 -1.61
C HIS A 144 18.47 7.73 -1.66
N TRP A 145 17.77 8.85 -1.90
CA TRP A 145 16.32 8.84 -2.07
C TRP A 145 15.90 8.24 -3.41
N THR A 146 16.72 8.39 -4.45
CA THR A 146 16.49 7.73 -5.74
C THR A 146 16.59 6.21 -5.60
N HIS A 147 17.67 5.70 -5.01
CA HIS A 147 17.82 4.26 -4.76
C HIS A 147 16.73 3.73 -3.82
N PHE A 148 16.39 4.46 -2.76
CA PHE A 148 15.28 4.11 -1.87
C PHE A 148 13.98 3.90 -2.67
N ARG A 149 13.61 4.85 -3.53
CA ARG A 149 12.39 4.77 -4.34
C ARG A 149 12.40 3.57 -5.30
N GLU A 150 13.53 3.33 -5.98
CA GLU A 150 13.67 2.19 -6.89
C GLU A 150 13.58 0.84 -6.18
N ASP A 151 14.22 0.69 -5.02
CA ASP A 151 14.19 -0.57 -4.28
C ASP A 151 12.84 -0.78 -3.58
N PHE A 152 12.19 0.31 -3.15
CA PHE A 152 10.83 0.27 -2.63
C PHE A 152 9.81 -0.18 -3.68
N ASP A 153 9.88 0.38 -4.90
CA ASP A 153 9.06 -0.03 -6.05
C ASP A 153 9.22 -1.53 -6.31
N LYS A 154 10.47 -2.00 -6.44
CA LYS A 154 10.76 -3.43 -6.64
C LYS A 154 10.16 -4.29 -5.54
N ALA A 155 10.23 -3.88 -4.27
CA ALA A 155 9.67 -4.64 -3.17
C ALA A 155 8.13 -4.70 -3.22
N VAL A 156 7.47 -3.61 -3.58
CA VAL A 156 6.00 -3.56 -3.74
C VAL A 156 5.54 -4.43 -4.91
N ILE A 157 6.22 -4.34 -6.07
CA ILE A 157 5.88 -5.17 -7.23
C ILE A 157 6.22 -6.64 -6.98
N ALA A 158 7.34 -6.93 -6.31
CA ALA A 158 7.70 -8.29 -5.90
C ALA A 158 6.65 -8.90 -4.97
N PHE A 159 6.10 -8.12 -4.03
CA PHE A 159 4.99 -8.56 -3.18
C PHE A 159 3.76 -8.94 -3.99
N LEU A 160 3.41 -8.14 -5.01
CA LEU A 160 2.28 -8.45 -5.90
C LEU A 160 2.51 -9.74 -6.69
N VAL A 161 3.67 -9.87 -7.32
CA VAL A 161 4.03 -11.03 -8.14
C VAL A 161 4.05 -12.30 -7.28
N ALA A 162 4.74 -12.26 -6.13
CA ALA A 162 4.81 -13.40 -5.21
C ALA A 162 3.45 -13.83 -4.69
N GLY A 163 2.51 -12.90 -4.51
CA GLY A 163 1.16 -13.22 -4.05
C GLY A 163 0.20 -13.72 -5.13
N THR A 164 0.61 -13.73 -6.41
CA THR A 164 -0.29 -14.05 -7.55
C THR A 164 0.30 -15.01 -8.57
N ASP A 165 1.59 -15.30 -8.50
CA ASP A 165 2.29 -16.24 -9.39
C ASP A 165 2.95 -17.35 -8.56
N ASP A 166 2.40 -18.56 -8.63
CA ASP A 166 2.92 -19.76 -7.95
C ASP A 166 4.35 -20.14 -8.41
N ALA A 167 4.84 -19.58 -9.52
CA ALA A 167 6.21 -19.77 -10.01
C ALA A 167 7.20 -18.71 -9.49
N ALA A 168 6.74 -17.75 -8.67
CA ALA A 168 7.60 -16.74 -8.07
C ALA A 168 8.70 -17.40 -7.20
N PRO A 169 9.91 -16.82 -7.17
CA PRO A 169 11.04 -17.41 -6.45
C PRO A 169 10.96 -17.25 -4.92
N PHE A 170 9.97 -16.54 -4.40
CA PHE A 170 9.74 -16.26 -2.99
C PHE A 170 8.24 -16.07 -2.73
N GLU A 171 7.82 -16.31 -1.49
CA GLU A 171 6.45 -16.07 -1.01
C GLU A 171 6.26 -14.59 -0.62
N LYS A 172 5.03 -14.08 -0.70
CA LYS A 172 4.75 -12.66 -0.38
C LYS A 172 5.08 -12.31 1.07
N GLU A 173 4.96 -13.25 2.01
CA GLU A 173 5.29 -13.07 3.42
C GLU A 173 6.78 -12.77 3.63
N GLU A 174 7.65 -13.25 2.74
CA GLU A 174 9.10 -13.00 2.80
C GLU A 174 9.46 -11.54 2.47
N LEU A 175 8.56 -10.79 1.82
CA LEU A 175 8.74 -9.37 1.52
C LEU A 175 8.30 -8.46 2.67
N ILE A 176 7.50 -8.95 3.62
CA ILE A 176 7.02 -8.14 4.75
C ILE A 176 8.17 -7.57 5.60
N PRO A 177 9.21 -8.34 5.98
CA PRO A 177 10.40 -7.81 6.64
C PRO A 177 11.10 -6.70 5.85
N VAL A 178 11.17 -6.84 4.53
CA VAL A 178 11.80 -5.83 3.65
C VAL A 178 10.98 -4.53 3.67
N LEU A 179 9.66 -4.63 3.54
CA LEU A 179 8.74 -3.50 3.62
C LEU A 179 8.73 -2.85 5.01
N GLY A 180 8.87 -3.64 6.07
CA GLY A 180 9.07 -3.16 7.44
C GLY A 180 10.37 -2.35 7.60
N ALA A 181 11.47 -2.80 6.99
CA ALA A 181 12.74 -2.06 7.00
C ALA A 181 12.61 -0.72 6.26
N PHE A 182 11.93 -0.68 5.11
CA PHE A 182 11.63 0.57 4.42
C PHE A 182 10.80 1.53 5.26
N LEU A 183 9.80 1.01 5.98
CA LEU A 183 9.00 1.82 6.87
C LEU A 183 9.87 2.43 7.98
N SER A 184 10.70 1.62 8.64
CA SER A 184 11.61 2.09 9.68
C SER A 184 12.54 3.20 9.19
N MET A 185 13.09 3.07 7.97
CA MET A 185 13.92 4.13 7.37
C MET A 185 13.16 5.45 7.19
N LEU A 186 11.90 5.41 6.73
CA LEU A 186 11.08 6.62 6.64
C LEU A 186 10.79 7.20 8.03
N CYS A 187 10.50 6.33 9.00
CA CYS A 187 10.22 6.76 10.36
C CYS A 187 11.43 7.45 10.99
N GLU A 188 12.64 6.95 10.75
CA GLU A 188 13.89 7.60 11.18
C GLU A 188 14.15 8.93 10.44
N ALA A 189 13.84 8.99 9.15
CA ALA A 189 14.05 10.21 8.35
C ALA A 189 13.12 11.37 8.74
N PHE A 190 11.95 11.06 9.31
CA PHE A 190 10.93 12.03 9.69
C PHE A 190 10.65 12.08 11.22
N ALA A 191 11.48 11.43 12.03
CA ALA A 191 11.39 11.46 13.50
C ALA A 191 11.82 12.78 14.14
#